data_AF-A0A1T5CUH7-F1
#
_entry.id   AF-A0A1T5CUH7-F1
#
_cell.length_a   1.000
_cell.length_b   1.000
_cell.length_c   1.000
_cell.angle_alpha   90.00
_cell.angle_beta   90.00
_cell.angle_gamma   90.00
#
_symmetry.space_group_name_H-M   'P 1'
#
loop_
_entity.id
_entity.type
_entity.pdbx_description
1 polymer ?
#
loop_
_entity_poly.entity_id
_entity_poly.type
_entity_poly.pdbx_seq_one_letter_code
_entity_poly.pdbx_strand_id
1 'polypeptide(L)'
;MTGVYLHLFHGRNAPDEQLDDWGFDGPTIGPLDYVHVTYMCDIKIAAHLDVIEEFFPEKFAEMKSWAGGRELSDIHPTDHHLPVVDGLVEHDGKFYGDFSVFVKEEA
;
A
#
# COMPACT_ATOMS: atom_id res chain seq x y z
N MET A 1 -9.41 -9.95 -15.23
CA MET A 1 -7.97 -9.72 -15.55
C MET A 1 -7.12 -10.25 -14.41
N THR A 2 -5.89 -10.72 -14.66
CA THR A 2 -4.99 -11.22 -13.61
C THR A 2 -4.12 -10.08 -13.07
N GLY A 3 -4.06 -9.89 -11.75
CA GLY A 3 -3.29 -8.82 -11.11
C GLY A 3 -2.50 -9.30 -9.89
N VAL A 4 -1.46 -8.56 -9.51
CA VAL A 4 -0.70 -8.76 -8.27
C VAL A 4 -1.37 -7.94 -7.16
N TYR A 5 -1.50 -8.50 -5.97
CA TYR A 5 -2.11 -7.85 -4.81
C TYR A 5 -1.24 -8.03 -3.58
N LEU A 6 -1.27 -7.04 -2.70
CA LEU A 6 -0.65 -7.08 -1.38
C LEU A 6 -1.75 -7.01 -0.33
N HIS A 7 -1.80 -7.96 0.59
CA HIS A 7 -2.73 -7.92 1.72
C HIS A 7 -1.97 -7.77 3.04
N LEU A 8 -2.46 -6.88 3.90
CA LEU A 8 -1.86 -6.58 5.21
C LEU A 8 -2.56 -7.36 6.33
N PHE A 9 -1.79 -7.93 7.25
CA PHE A 9 -2.29 -8.72 8.38
C PHE A 9 -1.77 -8.19 9.71
N HIS A 10 -2.32 -8.73 10.81
CA HIS A 10 -1.93 -8.36 12.17
C HIS A 10 -2.06 -6.87 12.44
N GLY A 11 -3.22 -6.32 12.12
CA GLY A 11 -3.53 -4.90 12.27
C GLY A 11 -3.65 -4.47 13.73
N ARG A 12 -3.06 -3.31 14.03
CA ARG A 12 -3.10 -2.60 15.32
C ARG A 12 -3.26 -1.09 15.15
N ASN A 13 -3.81 -0.43 16.16
CA ASN A 13 -4.07 1.01 16.22
C ASN A 13 -2.85 1.82 16.65
N ALA A 14 -1.90 1.21 17.37
CA ALA A 14 -0.64 1.83 17.77
C ALA A 14 0.52 0.84 17.60
N PRO A 15 1.75 1.29 17.29
CA PRO A 15 2.89 0.39 17.05
C PRO A 15 3.22 -0.52 18.25
N ASP A 16 3.03 -0.01 19.47
CA ASP A 16 3.32 -0.68 20.72
C ASP A 16 2.13 -1.45 21.31
N GLU A 17 0.98 -1.43 20.62
CA GLU A 17 -0.22 -2.14 21.05
C GLU A 17 0.04 -3.65 21.13
N GLN A 18 -0.18 -4.21 22.32
CA GLN A 18 -0.17 -5.65 22.51
C GLN A 18 -1.47 -6.23 21.97
N LEU A 19 -1.36 -7.05 20.92
CA LEU A 19 -2.51 -7.68 20.31
C LEU A 19 -3.02 -8.84 21.17
N ASP A 20 -4.34 -8.96 21.24
CA ASP A 20 -4.99 -10.21 21.64
C ASP A 20 -5.15 -11.07 20.37
N ASP A 21 -4.62 -12.30 20.41
CA ASP A 21 -4.57 -13.23 19.29
C ASP A 21 -3.91 -12.64 18.01
N TRP A 22 -4.66 -12.39 16.93
CA TRP A 22 -4.15 -11.92 15.63
C TRP A 22 -4.38 -10.43 15.34
N GLY A 23 -5.06 -9.66 16.19
CA GLY A 23 -5.47 -8.28 15.84
C GLY A 23 -6.52 -8.23 14.72
N PHE A 24 -6.62 -7.10 14.01
CA PHE A 24 -7.60 -6.93 12.92
C PHE A 24 -7.04 -7.19 11.52
N ASP A 25 -7.92 -7.61 10.60
CA ASP A 25 -7.59 -7.85 9.19
C ASP A 25 -7.39 -6.53 8.44
N GLY A 26 -6.41 -6.49 7.54
CA GLY A 26 -6.03 -5.28 6.81
C GLY A 26 -6.61 -5.21 5.40
N PRO A 27 -6.31 -4.13 4.66
CA PRO A 27 -6.75 -4.00 3.28
C PRO A 27 -5.99 -4.95 2.34
N THR A 28 -6.65 -5.30 1.24
CA THR A 28 -6.01 -5.85 0.05
C THR A 28 -5.80 -4.72 -0.95
N ILE A 29 -4.54 -4.39 -1.23
CA ILE A 29 -4.14 -3.30 -2.13
C ILE A 29 -3.75 -3.89 -3.47
N GLY A 30 -4.38 -3.40 -4.54
CA GLY A 30 -4.07 -3.78 -5.92
C GLY A 30 -5.24 -3.52 -6.87
N PRO A 31 -5.08 -3.86 -8.16
CA PRO A 31 -3.92 -4.54 -8.75
C PRO A 31 -2.64 -3.69 -8.77
N LEU A 32 -1.50 -4.31 -8.50
CA LEU A 32 -0.17 -3.71 -8.47
C LEU A 32 0.65 -4.15 -9.67
N ASP A 33 1.52 -3.26 -10.15
CA ASP A 33 2.54 -3.58 -11.15
C ASP A 33 3.70 -4.38 -10.52
N TYR A 34 4.11 -3.98 -9.30
CA TYR A 34 5.05 -4.74 -8.49
C TYR A 34 4.94 -4.43 -6.99
N VAL A 35 5.51 -5.34 -6.21
CA VAL A 35 5.92 -5.12 -4.82
C VAL A 35 7.43 -5.38 -4.75
N HIS A 36 8.19 -4.43 -4.23
CA HIS A 36 9.63 -4.51 -4.06
C HIS A 36 9.99 -4.33 -2.58
N VAL A 37 10.77 -5.27 -2.03
CA VAL A 37 11.16 -5.25 -0.62
C VAL A 37 12.69 -5.27 -0.52
N THR A 38 13.26 -4.28 0.18
CA THR A 38 14.70 -4.23 0.50
C THR A 38 14.89 -4.29 2.00
N TYR A 39 15.81 -5.15 2.47
CA TYR A 39 16.17 -5.32 3.89
C TYR A 39 14.98 -5.57 4.84
N MET A 40 13.84 -6.04 4.31
CA MET A 40 12.60 -6.27 5.06
C MET A 40 12.00 -5.01 5.74
N CYS A 41 12.49 -3.81 5.40
CA CYS A 41 12.03 -2.56 6.02
C CYS A 41 11.84 -1.41 5.02
N ASP A 42 12.20 -1.61 3.76
CA ASP A 42 11.92 -0.66 2.68
C ASP A 42 11.00 -1.35 1.67
N ILE A 43 9.71 -1.03 1.74
CA ILE A 43 8.66 -1.62 0.90
C ILE A 43 8.17 -0.56 -0.09
N LYS A 44 8.27 -0.89 -1.38
CA LYS A 44 7.82 -0.07 -2.50
C LYS A 44 6.78 -0.82 -3.32
N ILE A 45 5.77 -0.09 -3.77
CA ILE A 45 4.78 -0.58 -4.72
C ILE A 45 4.67 0.36 -5.92
N ALA A 46 4.30 -0.19 -7.06
CA ALA A 46 3.77 0.60 -8.18
C ALA A 46 2.39 0.07 -8.54
N ALA A 47 1.50 0.98 -8.91
CA ALA A 47 0.13 0.68 -9.26
C ALA A 47 -0.42 1.73 -10.22
N HIS A 48 -1.54 1.43 -10.87
CA HIS A 48 -2.25 2.41 -11.67
C HIS A 48 -2.92 3.49 -10.78
N LEU A 49 -3.27 4.64 -11.37
CA LEU A 49 -3.70 5.83 -10.63
C LEU A 49 -5.00 5.65 -9.85
N ASP A 50 -5.90 4.79 -10.32
CA ASP A 50 -7.14 4.42 -9.63
C ASP A 50 -6.84 3.73 -8.28
N VAL A 51 -5.87 2.81 -8.26
CA VAL A 51 -5.40 2.17 -7.02
C VAL A 51 -4.75 3.19 -6.09
N ILE A 52 -3.96 4.12 -6.63
CA ILE A 52 -3.36 5.19 -5.82
C ILE A 52 -4.43 6.13 -5.26
N GLU A 53 -5.46 6.46 -6.04
CA GLU A 53 -6.59 7.28 -5.58
C GLU A 53 -7.39 6.60 -4.46
N GLU A 54 -7.64 5.30 -4.58
CA GLU A 54 -8.42 4.53 -3.61
C GLU A 54 -7.67 4.31 -2.30
N PHE A 55 -6.43 3.83 -2.37
CA PHE A 55 -5.68 3.38 -1.19
C PHE A 55 -4.74 4.44 -0.63
N PHE A 56 -4.34 5.44 -1.43
CA PHE A 56 -3.38 6.48 -1.01
C PHE A 56 -3.88 7.88 -1.39
N PRO A 57 -5.08 8.30 -0.92
CA PRO A 57 -5.73 9.52 -1.38
C PRO A 57 -4.91 10.80 -1.13
N GLU A 58 -4.13 10.85 -0.04
CA GLU A 58 -3.22 11.96 0.23
C GLU A 58 -2.09 12.04 -0.80
N LYS A 59 -1.52 10.89 -1.18
CA LYS A 59 -0.50 10.82 -2.22
C LYS A 59 -1.07 11.21 -3.57
N PHE A 60 -2.28 10.74 -3.88
CA PHE A 60 -2.98 11.12 -5.10
C PHE A 60 -3.25 12.62 -5.17
N ALA A 61 -3.65 13.24 -4.05
CA ALA A 61 -3.83 14.69 -3.95
C ALA A 61 -2.50 15.46 -4.13
N GLU A 62 -1.40 14.98 -3.55
CA GLU A 62 -0.05 15.52 -3.74
C GLU A 62 0.35 15.47 -5.23
N MET A 63 0.15 14.34 -5.88
CA MET A 63 0.44 14.16 -7.31
C MET A 63 -0.39 15.12 -8.18
N LYS A 64 -1.69 15.25 -7.90
CA LYS A 64 -2.58 16.21 -8.59
C LYS A 64 -2.09 17.65 -8.43
N SER A 65 -1.69 18.03 -7.22
CA SER A 65 -1.14 19.35 -6.94
C SER A 65 0.13 19.62 -7.75
N TRP A 66 1.06 18.66 -7.78
CA TRP A 66 2.32 18.77 -8.54
C TRP A 66 2.12 18.77 -10.06
N ALA A 67 1.14 18.02 -10.57
CA ALA A 67 0.83 17.97 -11.99
C ALA A 67 0.40 19.33 -12.55
N GLY A 68 -0.17 20.21 -11.70
CA GLY A 68 -0.48 21.60 -12.09
C GLY A 68 -1.49 21.70 -13.23
N GLY A 69 -2.44 20.76 -13.31
CA GLY A 69 -3.46 20.69 -14.36
C GLY A 69 -3.07 19.89 -15.61
N ARG A 70 -1.91 19.23 -15.61
CA ARG A 70 -1.56 18.21 -16.62
C ARG A 70 -2.34 16.91 -16.38
N GLU A 71 -2.65 16.20 -17.45
CA GLU A 71 -3.22 14.85 -17.37
C GLU A 71 -2.27 13.93 -16.59
N LEU A 72 -2.79 13.26 -15.57
CA LEU A 72 -2.00 12.33 -14.75
C LEU A 72 -1.65 11.05 -15.51
N SER A 73 -2.35 10.74 -16.60
CA SER A 73 -2.14 9.53 -17.41
C SER A 73 -0.72 9.38 -17.96
N ASP A 74 0.03 10.48 -18.06
CA ASP A 74 1.45 10.47 -18.48
C ASP A 74 2.42 10.18 -17.32
N ILE A 75 1.91 10.09 -16.09
CA ILE A 75 2.66 9.81 -14.87
C ILE A 75 2.33 8.38 -14.45
N HIS A 76 3.18 7.42 -14.82
CA HIS A 76 3.16 6.11 -14.17
C HIS A 76 3.46 6.32 -12.67
N PRO A 77 2.61 5.88 -11.73
CA PRO A 77 2.91 5.98 -10.31
C PRO A 77 4.03 5.01 -9.96
N THR A 78 5.27 5.49 -10.07
CA THR A 78 6.47 4.73 -9.73
C THR A 78 6.75 4.82 -8.22
N ASP A 79 7.17 3.70 -7.63
CA ASP A 79 7.79 3.60 -6.30
C ASP A 79 7.06 4.37 -5.17
N HIS A 80 5.79 4.05 -4.90
CA HIS A 80 5.17 4.48 -3.65
C HIS A 80 5.76 3.67 -2.49
N HIS A 81 6.43 4.36 -1.57
CA HIS A 81 6.95 3.74 -0.36
C HIS A 81 5.83 3.58 0.68
N LEU A 82 5.66 2.36 1.18
CA LEU A 82 4.85 2.10 2.37
C LEU A 82 5.73 2.37 3.58
N PRO A 83 5.35 3.28 4.50
CA PRO A 83 6.13 3.53 5.69
C PRO A 83 6.23 2.27 6.54
N VAL A 84 7.43 1.99 7.06
CA VAL A 84 7.66 0.91 8.01
C VAL A 84 8.13 1.51 9.33
N VAL A 85 7.34 1.36 10.38
CA VAL A 85 7.59 1.92 11.71
C VAL A 85 7.75 0.75 12.69
N ASP A 86 8.92 0.65 13.32
CA ASP A 86 9.24 -0.44 14.25
C ASP A 86 8.99 -1.85 13.68
N GLY A 87 9.25 -2.03 12.38
CA GLY A 87 9.04 -3.29 11.66
C GLY A 87 7.58 -3.52 11.20
N LEU A 88 6.71 -2.54 11.37
CA LEU A 88 5.29 -2.62 11.03
C LEU A 88 5.00 -1.76 9.81
N VAL A 89 4.29 -2.32 8.83
CA VAL A 89 3.81 -1.55 7.67
C VAL A 89 2.71 -0.60 8.15
N GLU A 90 2.84 0.68 7.86
CA GLU A 90 1.81 1.68 8.16
C GLU A 90 0.93 1.90 6.94
N HIS A 91 -0.38 1.95 7.17
CA HIS A 91 -1.37 2.33 6.17
C HIS A 91 -2.62 2.90 6.85
N ASP A 92 -3.04 4.10 6.43
CA ASP A 92 -4.21 4.83 6.94
C ASP A 92 -4.21 4.99 8.48
N GLY A 93 -3.05 5.30 9.04
CA GLY A 93 -2.84 5.47 10.49
C GLY A 93 -2.93 4.16 11.29
N LYS A 94 -2.94 3.01 10.63
CA LYS A 94 -2.90 1.66 11.24
C LYS A 94 -1.58 0.98 10.95
N PHE A 95 -1.21 0.02 11.77
CA PHE A 95 0.08 -0.68 11.69
C PHE A 95 -0.15 -2.17 11.53
N TYR A 96 0.64 -2.82 10.67
CA TYR A 96 0.45 -4.20 10.27
C TYR A 96 1.74 -4.99 10.44
N GLY A 97 1.64 -6.17 11.06
CA GLY A 97 2.80 -7.01 11.36
C GLY A 97 3.32 -7.80 10.18
N ASP A 98 2.41 -8.21 9.29
CA ASP A 98 2.75 -9.08 8.16
C ASP A 98 2.03 -8.63 6.89
N PHE A 99 2.53 -9.10 5.75
CA PHE A 99 1.83 -8.98 4.48
C PHE A 99 2.06 -10.21 3.60
N SER A 100 1.11 -10.48 2.71
CA SER A 100 1.29 -11.46 1.63
C SER A 100 1.18 -10.77 0.28
N VAL A 101 1.98 -11.25 -0.68
CA VAL A 101 1.86 -10.86 -2.09
C VAL A 101 1.35 -12.06 -2.87
N PHE A 102 0.28 -11.88 -3.62
CA PHE A 102 -0.37 -12.96 -4.36
C PHE A 102 -0.97 -12.47 -5.67
N VAL A 103 -1.34 -13.43 -6.52
CA VAL A 103 -2.00 -13.18 -7.80
C VAL A 103 -3.48 -13.52 -7.66
N LYS A 104 -4.36 -12.67 -8.18
CA LYS A 104 -5.81 -12.90 -8.22
C LYS A 104 -6.34 -12.64 -9.63
N GLU A 105 -7.35 -13.41 -10.02
CA GLU A 105 -8.16 -13.13 -11.20
C GLU A 105 -9.39 -12.32 -10.80
N GLU A 106 -9.59 -11.16 -11.43
CA GLU A 106 -10.85 -10.43 -11.34
C GLU A 106 -11.86 -11.06 -12.31
N ALA A 107 -13.04 -11.37 -11.76
CA ALA A 107 -14.17 -12.02 -12.42
C ALA A 107 -14.84 -11.13 -13.49
#